data_AF-A0AAV3A4Z6-F1
#
_entry.id   AF-A0AAV3A4Z6-F1
#
_cell.length_a   1.000
_cell.length_b   1.000
_cell.length_c   1.000
_cell.angle_alpha   90.00
_cell.angle_beta   90.00
_cell.angle_gamma   90.00
#
_symmetry.space_group_name_H-M   'P 1'
#
loop_
_entity.id
_entity.type
_entity.pdbx_description
1 polymer ?
#
loop_
_entity_poly.entity_id
_entity_poly.type
_entity_poly.pdbx_seq_one_letter_code
_entity_poly.pdbx_strand_id
1 'polypeptide(L)'
;MLKFVSTNSTIAGVFLEHDYVGQGWLYFLCSLLYGWLSLLFATILNAEIFIELLHEGFSLHSLFLLFVPWMMLVLGKVKASTFLYAFVADTCIVGFLFCFAFLIFHLILLYHGVTTKEWFGGHASNNDKGWKRNVKNFLGERWYLVWLSPWISSKLPGDGIHFEPGYLFVTEPSMMSTQ
;
A
#
# COMPACT_ATOMS: atom_id res chain seq x y z
N MET A 1 20.44 -7.49 13.07
CA MET A 1 19.05 -6.98 13.10
C MET A 1 18.13 -7.89 13.91
N LEU A 2 18.01 -9.19 13.59
CA LEU A 2 17.26 -10.18 14.40
C LEU A 2 17.66 -10.20 15.88
N LYS A 3 18.97 -10.14 16.19
CA LYS A 3 19.49 -10.08 17.57
C LYS A 3 19.09 -8.82 18.35
N PHE A 4 18.75 -7.73 17.67
CA PHE A 4 18.35 -6.45 18.28
C PHE A 4 16.84 -6.42 18.55
N VAL A 5 16.06 -7.02 17.65
CA VAL A 5 14.61 -7.21 17.82
C VAL A 5 14.32 -8.21 18.94
N SER A 6 15.16 -9.24 19.13
CA SER A 6 14.95 -10.25 20.18
C SER A 6 15.36 -9.85 21.59
N THR A 7 16.22 -8.82 21.77
CA THR A 7 16.71 -8.41 23.10
C THR A 7 15.88 -7.31 23.75
N ASN A 8 15.06 -6.60 22.99
CA ASN A 8 14.25 -5.51 23.49
C ASN A 8 12.81 -6.01 23.72
N SER A 9 12.42 -6.21 24.99
CA SER A 9 11.12 -6.79 25.35
C SER A 9 9.91 -6.02 24.80
N THR A 10 10.05 -4.70 24.62
CA THR A 10 8.99 -3.86 24.04
C THR A 10 8.84 -4.09 22.53
N ILE A 11 9.97 -4.24 21.82
CA ILE A 11 9.97 -4.49 20.37
C ILE A 11 9.63 -5.97 20.09
N ALA A 12 10.10 -6.89 20.92
CA ALA A 12 9.76 -8.30 20.85
C ALA A 12 8.27 -8.54 21.12
N GLY A 13 7.62 -7.83 22.06
CA GLY A 13 6.17 -7.95 22.27
C GLY A 13 5.36 -7.54 21.04
N VAL A 14 5.77 -6.47 20.35
CA VAL A 14 5.04 -5.96 19.17
C VAL A 14 5.30 -6.79 17.91
N PHE A 15 6.49 -7.36 17.75
CA PHE A 15 6.91 -8.04 16.51
C PHE A 15 7.11 -9.56 16.63
N LEU A 16 7.24 -10.11 17.83
CA LEU A 16 7.59 -11.52 18.12
C LEU A 16 6.60 -12.22 19.06
N GLU A 17 5.58 -11.55 19.58
CA GLU A 17 4.49 -12.26 20.24
C GLU A 17 3.80 -13.13 19.18
N HIS A 18 3.67 -14.43 19.47
CA HIS A 18 3.43 -15.51 18.50
C HIS A 18 2.15 -15.31 17.66
N ASP A 19 1.22 -14.48 18.11
CA ASP A 19 -0.03 -14.13 17.43
C ASP A 19 0.06 -12.84 16.57
N TYR A 20 1.16 -12.09 16.65
CA TYR A 20 1.35 -10.78 16.01
C TYR A 20 2.42 -10.77 14.90
N VAL A 21 3.23 -11.83 14.80
CA VAL A 21 4.22 -12.00 13.72
C VAL A 21 3.52 -11.98 12.37
N GLY A 22 3.69 -10.90 11.61
CA GLY A 22 3.05 -10.70 10.29
C GLY A 22 1.92 -9.68 10.26
N GLN A 23 1.41 -9.20 11.41
CA GLN A 23 0.34 -8.19 11.44
C GLN A 23 0.77 -6.81 10.92
N GLY A 24 2.08 -6.50 10.95
CA GLY A 24 2.64 -5.25 10.41
C GLY A 24 2.20 -4.95 8.97
N TRP A 25 2.03 -5.99 8.15
CA TRP A 25 1.59 -5.87 6.77
C TRP A 25 0.11 -5.45 6.66
N LEU A 26 -0.76 -5.95 7.55
CA LEU A 26 -2.17 -5.53 7.63
C LEU A 26 -2.28 -4.04 7.98
N TYR A 27 -1.55 -3.58 9.00
CA TYR A 27 -1.55 -2.16 9.37
C TYR A 27 -1.11 -1.26 8.22
N PHE A 28 -0.08 -1.68 7.49
CA PHE A 28 0.39 -0.98 6.31
C PHE A 28 -0.68 -0.94 5.20
N LEU A 29 -1.31 -2.07 4.87
CA LEU A 29 -2.34 -2.14 3.83
C LEU A 29 -3.58 -1.31 4.18
N CYS A 30 -4.03 -1.38 5.44
CA CYS A 30 -5.11 -0.52 5.94
C CYS A 30 -4.71 0.96 5.85
N SER A 31 -3.49 1.33 6.24
CA SER A 31 -3.03 2.73 6.13
C SER A 31 -3.03 3.23 4.68
N LEU A 32 -2.65 2.38 3.72
CA LEU A 32 -2.72 2.71 2.30
C LEU A 32 -4.16 2.91 1.84
N LEU A 33 -5.09 2.05 2.24
CA LEU A 33 -6.50 2.16 1.89
C LEU A 33 -7.13 3.44 2.46
N TYR A 34 -6.95 3.72 3.74
CA TYR A 34 -7.51 4.93 4.37
C TYR A 34 -6.82 6.19 3.87
N GLY A 35 -5.50 6.15 3.65
CA GLY A 35 -4.77 7.26 3.04
C GLY A 35 -5.29 7.57 1.64
N TRP A 36 -5.50 6.54 0.82
CA TRP A 36 -6.10 6.67 -0.51
C TRP A 36 -7.51 7.27 -0.47
N LEU A 37 -8.39 6.78 0.42
CA LEU A 37 -9.74 7.34 0.60
C LEU A 37 -9.71 8.78 1.09
N SER A 38 -8.83 9.11 2.03
CA SER A 38 -8.64 10.46 2.56
C SER A 38 -8.16 11.43 1.47
N LEU A 39 -7.23 11.00 0.62
CA LEU A 39 -6.69 11.80 -0.47
C LEU A 39 -7.70 11.97 -1.61
N LEU A 40 -8.51 10.93 -1.88
CA LEU A 40 -9.64 11.04 -2.80
C LEU A 40 -10.66 12.06 -2.30
N PHE A 41 -11.05 11.97 -1.04
CA PHE A 41 -11.97 12.92 -0.42
C PHE A 41 -11.42 14.35 -0.44
N ALA A 42 -10.14 14.54 -0.09
CA ALA A 42 -9.48 15.83 -0.20
C ALA A 42 -9.44 16.35 -1.64
N THR A 43 -9.18 15.48 -2.62
CA THR A 43 -9.19 15.86 -4.04
C THR A 43 -10.58 16.33 -4.48
N ILE A 44 -11.64 15.65 -4.04
CA ILE A 44 -13.03 16.04 -4.32
C ILE A 44 -13.35 17.39 -3.69
N LEU A 45 -12.96 17.63 -2.44
CA LEU A 45 -13.16 18.93 -1.78
C LEU A 45 -12.40 20.07 -2.47
N ASN A 46 -11.22 19.78 -3.02
CA ASN A 46 -10.44 20.75 -3.77
C ASN A 46 -10.88 20.87 -5.24
N ALA A 47 -11.83 20.06 -5.72
CA ALA A 47 -12.24 20.04 -7.13
C ALA A 47 -12.91 21.34 -7.57
N GLU A 48 -13.60 22.05 -6.66
CA GLU A 48 -14.19 23.36 -6.95
C GLU A 48 -13.13 24.39 -7.35
N ILE A 49 -11.97 24.37 -6.67
CA ILE A 49 -10.82 25.23 -6.99
C ILE A 49 -10.30 24.92 -8.40
N PHE A 50 -10.23 23.64 -8.78
CA PHE A 50 -9.83 23.22 -10.13
C PHE A 50 -10.80 23.70 -11.20
N ILE A 51 -12.11 23.57 -10.95
CA ILE A 51 -13.14 23.98 -11.89
C ILE A 51 -13.14 25.50 -12.06
N GLU A 52 -13.01 26.26 -10.98
CA GLU A 52 -12.91 27.73 -11.03
C GLU A 52 -11.67 28.18 -11.81
N LEU A 53 -10.50 27.55 -11.56
CA LEU A 53 -9.26 27.84 -12.28
C LEU A 53 -9.34 27.49 -13.79
N LEU A 54 -10.09 26.45 -14.16
CA LEU A 54 -10.34 26.06 -15.55
C LEU A 54 -11.35 26.99 -16.24
N HIS A 55 -12.32 27.51 -15.49
CA HIS A 55 -13.36 28.41 -16.00
C HIS A 55 -12.83 29.82 -16.30
N GLU A 56 -11.75 30.26 -15.62
CA GLU A 56 -11.02 31.49 -15.97
C GLU A 56 -10.27 31.41 -17.32
N GLY A 57 -10.22 30.23 -17.95
CA GLY A 57 -9.72 30.03 -19.31
C GLY A 57 -8.49 29.12 -19.39
N PHE A 58 -8.45 28.30 -20.43
CA PHE A 58 -7.35 27.37 -20.72
C PHE A 58 -6.15 28.13 -21.31
N SER A 59 -5.42 28.87 -20.46
CA SER A 59 -4.16 29.52 -20.81
C SER A 59 -2.97 28.60 -20.50
N LEU A 60 -1.85 28.73 -21.24
CA LEU A 60 -0.58 28.07 -20.89
C LEU A 60 -0.16 28.38 -19.45
N HIS A 61 -0.50 29.57 -18.95
CA HIS A 61 -0.30 29.98 -17.56
C HIS A 61 -1.06 29.08 -16.58
N SER A 62 -2.33 28.74 -16.88
CA SER A 62 -3.16 27.84 -16.07
C SER A 62 -2.61 26.41 -16.06
N LEU A 63 -2.03 25.97 -17.18
CA LEU A 63 -1.39 24.65 -17.29
C LEU A 63 -0.10 24.56 -16.46
N PHE A 64 0.72 25.62 -16.47
CA PHE A 64 1.91 25.72 -15.62
C PHE A 64 1.55 25.82 -14.13
N LEU A 65 0.43 26.47 -13.79
CA LEU A 65 -0.12 26.53 -12.43
C LEU A 65 -0.44 25.13 -11.90
N LEU A 66 -0.96 24.25 -12.76
CA LEU A 66 -1.45 22.90 -12.45
C LEU A 66 -0.37 21.84 -12.31
N PHE A 67 0.74 21.99 -13.03
CA PHE A 67 1.82 21.01 -13.05
C PHE A 67 3.04 21.47 -12.24
N VAL A 68 3.22 22.78 -12.07
CA VAL A 68 4.43 23.38 -11.52
C VAL A 68 4.13 24.66 -10.71
N PRO A 69 3.24 24.63 -9.71
CA PRO A 69 2.85 25.82 -8.94
C PRO A 69 4.05 26.51 -8.27
N TRP A 70 5.09 25.75 -7.91
CA TRP A 70 6.32 26.28 -7.29
C TRP A 70 7.15 27.17 -8.22
N MET A 71 7.15 26.90 -9.53
CA MET A 71 7.87 27.75 -10.50
C MET A 71 7.22 29.13 -10.63
N MET A 72 5.89 29.21 -10.47
CA MET A 72 5.16 30.47 -10.57
C MET A 72 5.34 31.36 -9.33
N LEU A 73 5.59 30.75 -8.18
CA LEU A 73 6.00 31.44 -6.97
C LEU A 73 7.40 32.06 -7.13
N VAL A 74 8.36 31.30 -7.66
CA VAL A 74 9.73 31.79 -7.93
C VAL A 74 9.73 32.95 -8.93
N LEU A 75 8.81 32.92 -9.91
CA LEU A 75 8.64 33.99 -10.90
C LEU A 75 7.86 35.21 -10.38
N GLY A 76 7.38 35.19 -9.13
CA GLY A 76 6.64 36.30 -8.50
C GLY A 76 5.28 36.61 -9.13
N LYS A 77 4.72 35.66 -9.90
CA LYS A 77 3.48 35.86 -10.68
C LYS A 77 2.21 35.59 -9.88
N VAL A 78 2.31 34.96 -8.71
CA VAL A 78 1.18 34.55 -7.88
C VAL A 78 1.36 34.98 -6.42
N LYS A 79 0.25 35.27 -5.74
CA LYS A 79 0.23 35.52 -4.30
C LYS A 79 0.52 34.21 -3.55
N ALA A 80 1.11 34.33 -2.36
CA ALA A 80 1.44 33.17 -1.53
C ALA A 80 0.22 32.30 -1.19
N SER A 81 -0.96 32.89 -0.96
CA SER A 81 -2.19 32.15 -0.70
C SER A 81 -2.63 31.29 -1.88
N THR A 82 -2.65 31.85 -3.09
CA THR A 82 -2.99 31.12 -4.33
C THR A 82 -2.02 29.97 -4.58
N PHE A 83 -0.73 30.19 -4.31
CA PHE A 83 0.28 29.14 -4.37
C PHE A 83 -0.02 28.01 -3.37
N LEU A 84 -0.32 28.33 -2.11
CA LEU A 84 -0.61 27.31 -1.09
C LEU A 84 -1.82 26.45 -1.45
N TYR A 85 -2.90 27.05 -1.97
CA TYR A 85 -4.07 26.30 -2.42
C TYR A 85 -3.74 25.36 -3.58
N ALA A 86 -3.07 25.84 -4.63
CA ALA A 86 -2.65 25.02 -5.76
C ALA A 86 -1.69 23.89 -5.32
N PHE A 87 -0.72 24.20 -4.46
CA PHE A 87 0.23 23.22 -3.95
C PHE A 87 -0.42 22.10 -3.14
N VAL A 88 -1.39 22.43 -2.27
CA VAL A 88 -2.16 21.43 -1.51
C VAL A 88 -2.97 20.55 -2.47
N ALA A 89 -3.67 21.18 -3.42
CA ALA A 89 -4.51 20.48 -4.37
C ALA A 89 -3.70 19.51 -5.25
N ASP A 90 -2.55 19.94 -5.76
CA ASP A 90 -1.62 19.10 -6.54
C ASP A 90 -1.05 17.97 -5.70
N THR A 91 -0.65 18.25 -4.45
CA THR A 91 -0.14 17.23 -3.53
C THR A 91 -1.21 16.17 -3.22
N CYS A 92 -2.47 16.57 -3.09
CA CYS A 92 -3.59 15.63 -2.91
C CYS A 92 -3.75 14.70 -4.11
N ILE A 93 -3.68 15.21 -5.34
CA ILE A 93 -3.78 14.40 -6.56
C ILE A 93 -2.58 13.47 -6.71
N VAL A 94 -1.36 13.98 -6.57
CA VAL A 94 -0.13 13.18 -6.69
C VAL A 94 -0.11 12.10 -5.61
N GLY A 95 -0.44 12.46 -4.37
CA GLY A 95 -0.57 11.52 -3.26
C GLY A 95 -1.63 10.46 -3.53
N PHE A 96 -2.81 10.84 -4.02
CA PHE A 96 -3.89 9.91 -4.36
C PHE A 96 -3.42 8.88 -5.40
N LEU A 97 -2.80 9.32 -6.49
CA LEU A 97 -2.29 8.45 -7.55
C LEU A 97 -1.17 7.53 -7.03
N PHE A 98 -0.27 8.06 -6.21
CA PHE A 98 0.81 7.29 -5.60
C PHE A 98 0.26 6.19 -4.67
N CYS A 99 -0.62 6.55 -3.74
CA CYS A 99 -1.27 5.58 -2.84
C CYS A 99 -2.09 4.54 -3.61
N PHE A 100 -2.78 4.95 -4.67
CA PHE A 100 -3.55 4.04 -5.52
C PHE A 100 -2.67 3.00 -6.21
N ALA A 101 -1.56 3.44 -6.82
CA ALA A 101 -0.61 2.53 -7.48
C ALA A 101 0.00 1.52 -6.48
N PHE A 102 0.40 1.99 -5.31
CA PHE A 102 0.91 1.12 -4.24
C PHE A 102 -0.15 0.16 -3.72
N LEU A 103 -1.38 0.63 -3.51
CA LEU A 103 -2.48 -0.21 -3.07
C LEU A 103 -2.76 -1.33 -4.08
N ILE A 104 -2.84 -1.01 -5.38
CA ILE A 104 -2.99 -2.03 -6.45
C ILE A 104 -1.86 -3.04 -6.39
N PHE A 105 -0.61 -2.57 -6.33
CA PHE A 105 0.55 -3.45 -6.29
C PHE A 105 0.46 -4.42 -5.09
N HIS A 106 0.14 -3.91 -3.90
CA HIS A 106 0.01 -4.74 -2.71
C HIS A 106 -1.21 -5.68 -2.74
N LEU A 107 -2.30 -5.30 -3.43
CA LEU A 107 -3.43 -6.20 -3.68
C LEU A 107 -3.06 -7.33 -4.64
N ILE A 108 -2.21 -7.08 -5.64
CA ILE A 108 -1.66 -8.13 -6.53
C ILE A 108 -0.80 -9.10 -5.72
N LEU A 109 0.09 -8.58 -4.86
CA LEU A 109 0.89 -9.41 -3.96
C LEU A 109 0.03 -10.26 -3.03
N LEU A 110 -1.03 -9.68 -2.47
CA LEU A 110 -2.01 -10.38 -1.63
C LEU A 110 -2.73 -11.49 -2.40
N TYR A 111 -3.14 -11.21 -3.63
CA TYR A 111 -3.82 -12.16 -4.50
C TYR A 111 -2.95 -13.38 -4.79
N HIS A 112 -1.66 -13.17 -5.07
CA HIS A 112 -0.69 -14.23 -5.33
C HIS A 112 -0.09 -14.87 -4.06
N GLY A 113 -0.29 -14.26 -2.89
CA GLY A 113 0.20 -14.79 -1.61
C GLY A 113 1.71 -14.67 -1.45
N VAL A 114 2.30 -13.60 -1.98
CA VAL A 114 3.75 -13.41 -2.05
C VAL A 114 4.17 -12.08 -1.47
N THR A 115 5.39 -12.03 -0.94
CA THR A 115 6.00 -10.77 -0.46
C THR A 115 6.65 -10.01 -1.61
N THR A 116 6.87 -8.70 -1.42
CA THR A 116 7.60 -7.86 -2.39
C THR A 116 8.98 -8.44 -2.72
N LYS A 117 9.67 -9.02 -1.72
CA LYS A 117 10.98 -9.66 -1.90
C LYS A 117 10.89 -10.88 -2.82
N GLU A 118 9.89 -11.72 -2.63
CA GLU A 118 9.68 -12.93 -3.43
C GLU A 118 9.22 -12.59 -4.86
N TRP A 119 8.41 -11.55 -5.01
CA TRP A 119 7.96 -11.04 -6.30
C TRP A 119 9.15 -10.60 -7.17
N PHE A 120 10.00 -9.71 -6.66
CA PHE A 120 11.18 -9.26 -7.40
C PHE A 120 12.30 -10.31 -7.46
N GLY A 121 12.28 -11.29 -6.55
CA GLY A 121 13.19 -12.43 -6.59
C GLY A 121 12.82 -13.50 -7.61
N GLY A 122 11.68 -13.41 -8.29
CA GLY A 122 11.23 -14.40 -9.29
C GLY A 122 10.67 -15.71 -8.71
N HIS A 123 10.31 -15.74 -7.42
CA HIS A 123 9.81 -16.94 -6.74
C HIS A 123 8.29 -16.87 -6.47
N ALA A 124 7.56 -16.02 -7.22
CA ALA A 124 6.16 -15.72 -6.93
C ALA A 124 5.22 -16.94 -7.05
N SER A 125 5.55 -17.91 -7.89
CA SER A 125 4.77 -19.14 -8.06
C SER A 125 4.87 -20.11 -6.89
N ASN A 126 5.95 -20.03 -6.11
CA ASN A 126 6.31 -21.09 -5.17
C ASN A 126 5.44 -21.12 -3.92
N ASN A 127 4.78 -20.00 -3.62
CA ASN A 127 3.95 -19.82 -2.42
C ASN A 127 2.45 -19.66 -2.74
N ASP A 128 2.07 -19.66 -4.02
CA ASP A 128 0.67 -19.46 -4.42
C ASP A 128 -0.17 -20.71 -4.09
N LYS A 129 -1.16 -20.52 -3.21
CA LYS A 129 -2.10 -21.55 -2.74
C LYS A 129 -3.54 -21.23 -3.14
N GLY A 130 -3.72 -20.34 -4.12
CA GLY A 130 -5.01 -19.82 -4.54
C GLY A 130 -5.46 -18.61 -3.72
N TRP A 131 -6.09 -17.66 -4.39
CA TRP A 131 -6.38 -16.32 -3.88
C TRP A 131 -7.02 -16.30 -2.48
N LYS A 132 -7.99 -17.18 -2.20
CA LYS A 132 -8.69 -17.20 -0.91
C LYS A 132 -7.79 -17.64 0.23
N ARG A 133 -6.91 -18.62 -0.01
CA ARG A 133 -5.94 -19.09 0.98
C ARG A 133 -4.86 -18.04 1.17
N ASN A 134 -4.38 -17.44 0.09
CA ASN A 134 -3.42 -16.35 0.11
C ASN A 134 -3.93 -15.18 0.96
N VAL A 135 -5.16 -14.71 0.69
CA VAL A 135 -5.80 -13.64 1.47
C VAL A 135 -5.89 -14.00 2.96
N LYS A 136 -6.31 -15.22 3.30
CA LYS A 136 -6.38 -15.67 4.70
C LYS A 136 -5.01 -15.79 5.38
N ASN A 137 -3.96 -16.13 4.63
CA ASN A 137 -2.62 -16.24 5.18
C ASN A 137 -2.06 -14.87 5.59
N PHE A 138 -2.46 -13.80 4.91
CA PHE A 138 -1.99 -12.44 5.18
C PHE A 138 -2.93 -11.62 6.07
N LEU A 139 -4.24 -11.81 5.93
CA LEU A 139 -5.27 -11.04 6.65
C LEU A 139 -5.96 -11.83 7.76
N GLY A 140 -5.64 -13.12 7.93
CA GLY A 140 -6.19 -13.99 8.97
C GLY A 140 -7.61 -14.49 8.69
N GLU A 141 -8.20 -15.17 9.67
CA GLU A 141 -9.53 -15.80 9.52
C GLU A 141 -10.65 -14.79 9.29
N ARG A 142 -10.53 -13.60 9.90
CA ARG A 142 -11.52 -12.51 9.84
C ARG A 142 -11.14 -11.45 8.82
N TRP A 143 -10.49 -11.85 7.72
CA TRP A 143 -9.99 -10.99 6.66
C TRP A 143 -11.02 -10.01 6.06
N TYR A 144 -12.33 -10.28 6.19
CA TYR A 144 -13.37 -9.38 5.69
C TYR A 144 -13.63 -8.20 6.66
N LEU A 145 -13.35 -8.35 7.95
CA LEU A 145 -13.54 -7.30 8.96
C LEU A 145 -12.37 -6.33 9.04
N VAL A 146 -11.16 -6.78 8.70
CA VAL A 146 -9.93 -5.96 8.83
C VAL A 146 -9.95 -4.70 7.97
N TRP A 147 -10.74 -4.70 6.88
CA TRP A 147 -10.93 -3.53 6.02
C TRP A 147 -11.73 -2.40 6.68
N LEU A 148 -12.54 -2.71 7.71
CA LEU A 148 -13.32 -1.72 8.45
C LEU A 148 -12.49 -0.99 9.50
N SER A 149 -11.47 -1.65 10.05
CA SER A 149 -10.60 -1.07 11.06
C SER A 149 -9.32 -1.90 11.21
N PRO A 150 -8.13 -1.25 11.24
CA PRO A 150 -6.87 -1.92 11.47
C PRO A 150 -6.75 -2.48 12.90
N TRP A 151 -7.59 -2.03 13.84
CA TRP A 151 -7.60 -2.49 15.23
C TRP A 151 -8.37 -3.80 15.43
N ILE A 152 -9.04 -4.32 14.39
CA ILE A 152 -9.73 -5.60 14.49
C ILE A 152 -8.70 -6.73 14.39
N SER A 153 -8.45 -7.38 15.52
CA SER A 153 -7.57 -8.55 15.56
C SER A 153 -8.12 -9.68 14.68
N SER A 154 -7.33 -10.08 13.70
CA SER A 154 -7.59 -11.24 12.86
C SER A 154 -6.46 -12.23 13.05
N LYS A 155 -6.77 -13.39 13.63
CA LYS A 155 -5.77 -14.42 13.92
C LYS A 155 -5.22 -14.97 12.60
N LEU A 156 -3.90 -14.91 12.45
CA LEU A 156 -3.20 -15.50 11.32
C LEU A 156 -3.16 -17.02 11.48
N PRO A 157 -3.32 -17.80 10.39
CA PRO A 157 -3.36 -19.26 10.47
C PRO A 157 -1.98 -19.90 10.71
N GLY A 158 -0.88 -19.16 10.48
CA GLY A 158 0.50 -19.64 10.65
C GLY A 158 1.22 -18.97 11.82
N ASP A 159 2.36 -19.52 12.18
CA ASP A 159 3.25 -19.03 13.26
C ASP A 159 4.27 -17.99 12.78
N GLY A 160 4.22 -17.61 11.50
CA GLY A 160 5.15 -16.66 10.88
C GLY A 160 6.57 -17.20 10.65
N ILE A 161 6.84 -18.46 10.97
CA ILE A 161 8.15 -19.11 10.84
C ILE A 161 8.07 -20.28 9.85
N HIS A 162 7.01 -21.09 9.93
CA HIS A 162 6.78 -22.25 9.09
C HIS A 162 5.71 -21.95 8.05
N PHE A 163 6.09 -22.04 6.78
CA PHE A 163 5.21 -21.81 5.64
C PHE A 163 5.11 -23.08 4.80
N GLU A 164 3.90 -23.58 4.56
CA GLU A 164 3.73 -24.71 3.63
C GLU A 164 4.05 -24.26 2.19
N PRO A 165 4.61 -25.12 1.32
CA PRO A 165 4.83 -24.80 -0.08
C PRO A 165 3.52 -24.57 -0.86
N GLY A 166 3.58 -23.78 -1.92
CA GLY A 166 2.48 -23.57 -2.87
C GLY A 166 2.29 -24.77 -3.81
N TYR A 167 1.15 -24.80 -4.52
CA TYR A 167 0.76 -25.95 -5.34
C TYR A 167 1.79 -26.29 -6.43
N LEU A 168 2.39 -25.26 -7.04
CA LEU A 168 3.35 -25.43 -8.14
C LEU A 168 4.67 -26.05 -7.68
N PHE A 169 5.08 -25.81 -6.43
CA PHE A 169 6.29 -26.39 -5.84
C PHE A 169 6.13 -27.88 -5.50
N VAL A 170 4.90 -28.36 -5.25
CA VAL A 170 4.62 -29.77 -4.93
C VAL A 170 4.63 -30.65 -6.19
N THR A 171 4.44 -30.08 -7.38
CA THR A 171 4.44 -30.80 -8.66
C THR A 171 5.82 -31.03 -9.28
N GLU A 172 6.85 -30.28 -8.87
CA GLU A 172 8.22 -30.41 -9.34
C GLU A 172 9.06 -31.58 -8.75
N PRO A 173 8.90 -32.02 -7.48
CA PRO A 173 9.77 -33.03 -6.86
C PRO A 173 9.57 -34.43 -7.44
N SER A 174 8.42 -34.72 -8.07
CA SER A 174 8.14 -36.04 -8.62
C SER A 174 8.80 -36.32 -9.98
N MET A 175 9.38 -35.32 -10.64
CA MET A 175 10.03 -35.50 -11.96
C MET A 175 11.56 -35.62 -11.91
N MET A 176 12.19 -35.51 -10.72
CA MET A 176 13.65 -35.66 -10.57
C MET A 176 14.09 -37.02 -9.97
N SER A 177 13.19 -37.99 -9.76
CA SER A 177 13.53 -39.30 -9.15
C SER A 177 13.68 -40.47 -10.13
N THR A 178 13.70 -40.22 -11.44
CA THR A 178 14.00 -41.25 -12.45
C THR A 178 15.25 -40.88 -13.23
N GLN A 179 16.42 -41.10 -12.63
CA GLN A 179 17.67 -41.46 -13.31
C GLN A 179 18.43 -42.48 -12.49
#